data_AF-B9A1S5-F1
#
_entry.id   AF-B9A1S5-F1
#
_cell.length_a   1.000
_cell.length_b   1.000
_cell.length_c   1.000
_cell.angle_alpha   90.00
_cell.angle_beta   90.00
_cell.angle_gamma   90.00
#
_symmetry.space_group_name_H-M   'P 1'
#
loop_
_entity.id
_entity.type
_entity.pdbx_description
1 polymer ?
#
loop_
_entity_poly.entity_id
_entity_poly.type
_entity_poly.pdbx_seq_one_letter_code
_entity_poly.pdbx_strand_id
1 'polypeptide(L)'
;NIEAVGKKLHEYNTQFQEKSREYDRLYEDYTRTSQEIQMKRTAIEAFNETIKIFEEQCQSQERYSKEYIEKFKREGNEKGIQRIMHNYEKLKSRISEIVDSRRRLEEDLKKQAAEYREIDKRMHSIKPDLIQLRKTRDQYLMWLTQKGVRQKKLNEWLGNENTEDQYSLVEDDEDLPHHDE
;
A
#
# COMPACT_ATOMS: atom_id res chain seq x y z
N ASN A 1 7.50 11.77 -46.60
CA ASN A 1 8.79 12.41 -46.28
C ASN A 1 9.37 11.68 -45.06
N ILE A 2 10.55 11.05 -45.18
CA ILE A 2 11.18 10.24 -44.11
C ILE A 2 11.40 11.07 -42.83
N GLU A 3 11.81 12.33 -42.97
CA GLU A 3 12.10 13.21 -41.84
C GLU A 3 10.85 13.52 -41.00
N ALA A 4 9.72 13.76 -41.67
CA ALA A 4 8.45 14.03 -40.99
C ALA A 4 7.96 12.82 -40.18
N VAL A 5 8.14 11.61 -40.72
CA VAL A 5 7.78 10.36 -40.02
C VAL A 5 8.75 10.10 -38.86
N GLY A 6 10.03 10.43 -39.02
CA GLY A 6 11.02 10.37 -37.94
C GLY A 6 10.71 11.31 -36.77
N LYS A 7 10.30 12.55 -37.04
CA LYS A 7 9.82 13.47 -35.99
C LYS A 7 8.60 12.91 -35.26
N LYS A 8 7.65 12.31 -35.99
CA LYS A 8 6.49 11.65 -35.38
C LYS A 8 6.89 10.44 -34.53
N LEU A 9 7.86 9.63 -34.97
CA LEU A 9 8.42 8.54 -34.16
C LEU A 9 8.98 9.09 -32.85
N HIS A 10 9.76 10.18 -32.90
CA HIS A 10 10.29 10.82 -31.71
C HIS A 10 9.18 11.30 -30.77
N GLU A 11 8.16 12.01 -31.28
CA GLU A 11 7.01 12.47 -30.49
C GLU A 11 6.27 11.31 -29.79
N TYR A 12 5.95 10.22 -30.51
CA TYR A 12 5.28 9.07 -29.93
C TYR A 12 6.15 8.30 -28.94
N ASN A 13 7.46 8.24 -29.18
CA ASN A 13 8.39 7.61 -28.25
C ASN A 13 8.50 8.40 -26.94
N THR A 14 8.59 9.73 -27.01
CA THR A 14 8.60 10.58 -25.80
C THR A 14 7.30 10.43 -25.01
N GLN A 15 6.14 10.49 -25.67
CA GLN A 15 4.84 10.26 -25.01
C GLN A 15 4.75 8.88 -24.38
N PHE A 16 5.23 7.84 -25.07
CA PHE A 16 5.29 6.48 -24.53
C PHE A 16 6.15 6.41 -23.26
N GLN A 17 7.36 6.99 -23.29
CA GLN A 17 8.26 6.99 -22.15
C GLN A 17 7.68 7.75 -20.95
N GLU A 18 7.07 8.91 -21.18
CA GLU A 18 6.39 9.68 -20.13
C GLU A 18 5.23 8.89 -19.51
N LYS A 19 4.38 8.28 -20.34
CA LYS A 19 3.27 7.44 -19.86
C LYS A 19 3.75 6.17 -19.16
N SER A 20 4.86 5.56 -19.60
CA SER A 20 5.46 4.43 -18.92
C SER A 20 5.92 4.81 -17.51
N ARG A 21 6.67 5.92 -17.38
CA ARG A 21 7.12 6.41 -16.06
C ARG A 21 5.94 6.76 -15.14
N GLU A 22 4.84 7.31 -15.69
CA GLU A 22 3.62 7.55 -14.92
C GLU A 22 3.02 6.23 -14.40
N TYR A 23 2.94 5.21 -15.26
CA TYR A 23 2.45 3.88 -14.88
C TYR A 23 3.34 3.22 -13.83
N ASP A 24 4.67 3.29 -13.98
CA ASP A 24 5.63 2.70 -13.04
C ASP A 24 5.49 3.33 -11.64
N ARG A 25 5.35 4.66 -11.56
CA ARG A 25 5.07 5.35 -10.28
C ARG A 25 3.75 4.91 -9.65
N LEU A 26 2.69 4.76 -10.45
CA LEU A 26 1.41 4.25 -9.94
C LEU A 26 1.55 2.81 -9.42
N TYR A 27 2.37 1.99 -10.07
CA TYR A 27 2.64 0.62 -9.63
C TYR A 27 3.42 0.58 -8.31
N GLU A 28 4.43 1.44 -8.15
CA GLU A 28 5.14 1.64 -6.87
C GLU A 28 4.17 2.07 -5.76
N ASP A 29 3.31 3.05 -6.04
CA ASP A 29 2.30 3.51 -5.08
C ASP A 29 1.28 2.40 -4.75
N TYR A 30 0.87 1.60 -5.73
CA TYR A 30 -0.05 0.47 -5.54
C TYR A 30 0.54 -0.58 -4.61
N THR A 31 1.78 -0.99 -4.86
CA THR A 31 2.47 -2.02 -4.06
C THR A 31 2.74 -1.53 -2.64
N ARG A 32 3.25 -0.31 -2.49
CA ARG A 32 3.45 0.33 -1.17
C ARG A 32 2.13 0.43 -0.39
N THR A 33 1.08 0.95 -1.02
CA THR A 33 -0.24 1.09 -0.39
C THR A 33 -0.82 -0.26 0.04
N SER A 34 -0.64 -1.30 -0.77
CA SER A 34 -1.07 -2.67 -0.44
C SER A 34 -0.39 -3.21 0.83
N GLN A 35 0.94 -3.01 0.93
CA GLN A 35 1.69 -3.40 2.13
C GLN A 35 1.24 -2.62 3.36
N GLU A 36 1.06 -1.32 3.25
CA GLU A 36 0.59 -0.47 4.36
C GLU A 36 -0.83 -0.87 4.83
N ILE A 37 -1.73 -1.22 3.91
CA ILE A 37 -3.06 -1.76 4.23
C ILE A 37 -2.93 -3.04 5.05
N GLN A 38 -2.04 -3.95 4.64
CA GLN A 38 -1.83 -5.20 5.34
C GLN A 38 -1.28 -4.99 6.74
N MET A 39 -0.29 -4.09 6.90
CA MET A 39 0.23 -3.72 8.21
C MET A 39 -0.86 -3.14 9.13
N LYS A 40 -1.73 -2.28 8.60
CA LYS A 40 -2.87 -1.72 9.36
C LYS A 40 -3.87 -2.79 9.78
N ARG A 41 -4.16 -3.79 8.92
CA ARG A 41 -5.02 -4.94 9.28
C ARG A 41 -4.44 -5.73 10.44
N THR A 42 -3.16 -6.10 10.37
CA THR A 42 -2.48 -6.81 11.46
C THR A 42 -2.45 -5.99 12.74
N ALA A 43 -2.24 -4.67 12.65
CA ALA A 43 -2.31 -3.80 13.81
C ALA A 43 -3.73 -3.74 14.43
N ILE A 44 -4.80 -3.76 13.63
CA ILE A 44 -6.18 -3.85 14.12
C ILE A 44 -6.43 -5.20 14.83
N GLU A 45 -5.92 -6.31 14.29
CA GLU A 45 -6.00 -7.61 14.96
C GLU A 45 -5.29 -7.59 16.32
N ALA A 46 -4.10 -6.99 16.39
CA ALA A 46 -3.38 -6.80 17.64
C ALA A 46 -4.17 -5.93 18.65
N PHE A 47 -4.87 -4.88 18.17
CA PHE A 47 -5.77 -4.11 19.01
C PHE A 47 -6.95 -4.94 19.53
N ASN A 48 -7.56 -5.77 18.67
CA ASN A 48 -8.68 -6.64 19.06
C ASN A 48 -8.25 -7.63 20.16
N GLU A 49 -7.09 -8.27 20.01
CA GLU A 49 -6.59 -9.19 21.03
C GLU A 49 -6.23 -8.46 22.33
N THR A 50 -5.65 -7.26 22.22
CA THR A 50 -5.39 -6.42 23.40
C THR A 50 -6.69 -6.07 24.14
N ILE A 51 -7.73 -5.62 23.42
CA ILE A 51 -9.02 -5.29 24.03
C ILE A 51 -9.60 -6.52 24.74
N LYS A 52 -9.57 -7.68 24.08
CA LYS A 52 -10.06 -8.94 24.64
C LYS A 52 -9.36 -9.31 25.96
N ILE A 53 -8.03 -9.19 26.03
CA ILE A 53 -7.27 -9.43 27.27
C ILE A 53 -7.73 -8.49 28.39
N PHE A 54 -7.95 -7.21 28.08
CA PHE A 54 -8.43 -6.25 29.08
C PHE A 54 -9.89 -6.52 29.49
N GLU A 55 -10.74 -6.96 28.58
CA GLU A 55 -12.12 -7.36 28.88
C GLU A 55 -12.16 -8.60 29.78
N GLU A 56 -11.31 -9.60 29.51
CA GLU A 56 -11.13 -10.78 30.38
C GLU A 56 -10.62 -10.39 31.78
N GLN A 57 -9.73 -9.39 31.85
CA GLN A 57 -9.27 -8.82 33.12
C GLN A 57 -10.42 -8.10 33.86
N CYS A 58 -11.28 -7.37 33.17
CA CYS A 58 -12.48 -6.76 33.75
C CYS A 58 -13.41 -7.82 34.33
N GLN A 59 -13.71 -8.89 33.58
CA GLN A 59 -14.57 -9.98 34.03
C GLN A 59 -13.99 -10.69 35.26
N SER A 60 -12.67 -10.95 35.25
CA SER A 60 -11.97 -11.54 36.38
C SER A 60 -12.05 -10.64 37.61
N GLN A 61 -11.78 -9.34 37.46
CA GLN A 61 -11.87 -8.37 38.55
C GLN A 61 -13.29 -8.33 39.14
N GLU A 62 -14.34 -8.29 38.33
CA GLU A 62 -15.73 -8.28 38.80
C GLU A 62 -16.08 -9.56 39.56
N ARG A 63 -15.60 -10.72 39.09
CA ARG A 63 -15.87 -12.01 39.74
C ARG A 63 -15.21 -12.10 41.10
N TYR A 64 -13.92 -11.80 41.20
CA TYR A 64 -13.16 -11.95 42.45
C TYR A 64 -13.43 -10.82 43.44
N SER A 65 -13.68 -9.60 42.99
CA SER A 65 -13.86 -8.45 43.89
C SER A 65 -15.18 -8.47 44.67
N LYS A 66 -16.21 -9.18 44.19
CA LYS A 66 -17.53 -9.26 44.85
C LYS A 66 -17.43 -9.67 46.33
N GLU A 67 -16.75 -10.78 46.61
CA GLU A 67 -16.62 -11.31 47.98
C GLU A 67 -15.83 -10.34 48.89
N TYR A 68 -14.76 -9.74 48.37
CA TYR A 68 -13.98 -8.74 49.11
C TYR A 68 -14.76 -7.45 49.38
N ILE A 69 -15.54 -6.97 48.40
CA ILE A 69 -16.40 -5.79 48.56
C ILE A 69 -17.46 -6.08 49.62
N GLU A 70 -18.12 -7.24 49.57
CA GLU A 70 -19.11 -7.62 50.59
C GLU A 70 -18.51 -7.76 51.99
N LYS A 71 -17.30 -8.32 52.10
CA LYS A 71 -16.57 -8.39 53.35
C LYS A 71 -16.24 -6.99 53.89
N PHE A 72 -15.67 -6.11 53.06
CA PHE A 72 -15.36 -4.75 53.46
C PHE A 72 -16.60 -3.92 53.80
N LYS A 73 -17.74 -4.18 53.15
CA LYS A 73 -19.02 -3.56 53.53
C LYS A 73 -19.43 -3.95 54.96
N ARG A 74 -19.34 -5.24 55.31
CA ARG A 74 -19.65 -5.73 56.67
C ARG A 74 -18.69 -5.17 57.73
N GLU A 75 -17.43 -4.98 57.38
CA GLU A 75 -16.38 -4.44 58.25
C GLU A 75 -16.38 -2.90 58.33
N GLY A 76 -17.25 -2.21 57.59
CA GLY A 76 -17.24 -0.74 57.50
C GLY A 76 -16.00 -0.14 56.83
N ASN A 77 -15.24 -0.94 56.07
CA ASN A 77 -14.00 -0.52 55.41
C ASN A 77 -14.26 0.12 54.04
N GLU A 78 -14.81 1.33 54.05
CA GLU A 78 -15.13 2.09 52.83
C GLU A 78 -13.89 2.39 51.98
N LYS A 79 -12.73 2.63 52.61
CA LYS A 79 -11.46 2.89 51.90
C LYS A 79 -11.03 1.70 51.06
N GLY A 80 -11.25 0.48 51.54
CA GLY A 80 -10.97 -0.76 50.79
C GLY A 80 -11.84 -0.87 49.54
N ILE A 81 -13.14 -0.60 49.68
CA ILE A 81 -14.10 -0.60 48.56
C ILE A 81 -13.73 0.45 47.52
N GLN A 82 -13.45 1.69 47.95
CA GLN A 82 -13.05 2.78 47.05
C GLN A 82 -11.80 2.45 46.24
N ARG A 83 -10.78 1.81 46.85
CA ARG A 83 -9.56 1.40 46.14
C ARG A 83 -9.86 0.39 45.03
N ILE A 84 -10.72 -0.60 45.30
CA ILE A 84 -11.13 -1.61 44.32
C ILE A 84 -11.89 -0.96 43.16
N MET A 85 -12.86 -0.09 43.47
CA MET A 85 -13.66 0.60 42.46
C MET A 85 -12.82 1.53 41.59
N HIS A 86 -11.93 2.32 42.20
CA HIS A 86 -11.04 3.23 41.47
C HIS A 86 -10.09 2.49 40.53
N ASN A 87 -9.59 1.32 40.94
CA ASN A 87 -8.77 0.49 40.08
C ASN A 87 -9.57 -0.04 38.88
N TYR A 88 -10.82 -0.47 39.12
CA TYR A 88 -11.70 -0.94 38.07
C TYR A 88 -12.09 0.15 37.06
N GLU A 89 -12.33 1.38 37.54
CA GLU A 89 -12.58 2.55 36.68
C GLU A 89 -11.38 2.87 35.80
N LYS A 90 -10.15 2.80 36.33
CA LYS A 90 -8.93 2.97 35.53
C LYS A 90 -8.81 1.92 34.43
N LEU A 91 -9.16 0.66 34.74
CA LEU A 91 -9.14 -0.42 33.76
C LEU A 91 -10.14 -0.15 32.61
N LYS A 92 -11.37 0.27 32.95
CA LYS A 92 -12.38 0.67 31.95
C LYS A 92 -11.95 1.87 31.11
N SER A 93 -11.39 2.90 31.75
CA SER A 93 -10.87 4.08 31.04
C SER A 93 -9.80 3.66 30.03
N ARG A 94 -8.89 2.76 30.43
CA ARG A 94 -7.85 2.27 29.54
C ARG A 94 -8.40 1.49 28.34
N ILE A 95 -9.43 0.65 28.55
CA ILE A 95 -10.11 -0.03 27.45
C ILE A 95 -10.69 0.99 26.45
N SER A 96 -11.38 2.02 26.96
CA SER A 96 -11.96 3.06 26.10
C SER A 96 -10.91 3.75 25.22
N GLU A 97 -9.74 4.08 25.78
CA GLU A 97 -8.63 4.68 25.02
C GLU A 97 -8.10 3.77 23.91
N ILE A 98 -8.01 2.46 24.18
CA ILE A 98 -7.55 1.47 23.21
C ILE A 98 -8.59 1.30 22.10
N VAL A 99 -9.88 1.23 22.45
CA VAL A 99 -10.99 1.17 21.49
C VAL A 99 -11.01 2.39 20.58
N ASP A 100 -10.81 3.59 21.13
CA ASP A 100 -10.74 4.82 20.34
C ASP A 100 -9.53 4.85 19.40
N SER A 101 -8.39 4.33 19.86
CA SER A 101 -7.18 4.22 19.04
C SER A 101 -7.35 3.24 17.89
N ARG A 102 -7.98 2.08 18.14
CA ARG A 102 -8.35 1.11 17.13
C ARG A 102 -9.31 1.71 16.10
N ARG A 103 -10.34 2.43 16.56
CA ARG A 103 -11.31 3.10 15.68
C ARG A 103 -10.63 4.11 14.74
N ARG A 104 -9.70 4.92 15.24
CA ARG A 104 -8.93 5.84 14.38
C ARG A 104 -8.16 5.09 13.29
N LEU A 105 -7.53 3.96 13.65
CA LEU A 105 -6.81 3.13 12.70
C LEU A 105 -7.74 2.49 11.66
N GLU A 106 -8.96 2.09 12.02
CA GLU A 106 -9.99 1.60 11.09
C GLU A 106 -10.42 2.70 10.10
N GLU A 107 -10.60 3.93 10.57
CA GLU A 107 -10.92 5.07 9.71
C GLU A 107 -9.79 5.35 8.71
N ASP A 108 -8.53 5.27 9.14
CA ASP A 108 -7.38 5.43 8.26
C ASP A 108 -7.21 4.27 7.28
N LEU A 109 -7.46 3.03 7.70
CA LEU A 109 -7.51 1.87 6.81
C LEU A 109 -8.59 2.05 5.72
N LYS A 110 -9.76 2.59 6.07
CA LYS A 110 -10.83 2.86 5.10
C LYS A 110 -10.44 3.90 4.07
N LYS A 111 -9.76 4.98 4.48
CA LYS A 111 -9.22 6.00 3.56
C LYS A 111 -8.19 5.36 2.62
N GLN A 112 -7.25 4.61 3.17
CA GLN A 112 -6.21 3.98 2.38
C GLN A 112 -6.75 2.92 1.40
N ALA A 113 -7.78 2.17 1.78
CA ALA A 113 -8.47 1.25 0.88
C ALA A 113 -9.23 1.98 -0.25
N ALA A 114 -9.62 3.25 -0.06
CA ALA A 114 -10.17 4.07 -1.14
C ALA A 114 -9.06 4.57 -2.07
N GLU A 115 -7.93 5.02 -1.51
CA GLU A 115 -6.74 5.42 -2.28
C GLU A 115 -6.21 4.27 -3.14
N TYR A 116 -6.08 3.08 -2.58
CA TYR A 116 -5.67 1.87 -3.30
C TYR A 116 -6.57 1.58 -4.51
N ARG A 117 -7.90 1.68 -4.35
CA ARG A 117 -8.86 1.50 -5.46
C ARG A 117 -8.75 2.59 -6.51
N GLU A 118 -8.44 3.82 -6.11
CA GLU A 118 -8.25 4.92 -7.05
C GLU A 118 -6.95 4.77 -7.83
N ILE A 119 -5.85 4.31 -7.20
CA ILE A 119 -4.60 3.98 -7.89
C ILE A 119 -4.85 2.88 -8.93
N ASP A 120 -5.52 1.79 -8.53
CA ASP A 120 -5.85 0.68 -9.42
C ASP A 120 -6.70 1.14 -10.62
N LYS A 121 -7.70 1.99 -10.39
CA LYS A 121 -8.53 2.59 -11.44
C LYS A 121 -7.70 3.45 -12.41
N ARG A 122 -6.78 4.27 -11.89
CA ARG A 122 -5.90 5.10 -12.72
C ARG A 122 -4.97 4.24 -13.58
N MET A 123 -4.37 3.20 -13.01
CA MET A 123 -3.56 2.24 -13.76
C MET A 123 -4.34 1.60 -14.91
N HIS A 124 -5.57 1.14 -14.64
CA HIS A 124 -6.46 0.57 -15.66
C HIS A 124 -6.84 1.58 -16.75
N SER A 125 -6.96 2.87 -16.41
CA SER A 125 -7.25 3.93 -17.38
C SER A 125 -6.08 4.26 -18.31
N ILE A 126 -4.84 4.16 -17.82
CA ILE A 126 -3.62 4.49 -18.59
C ILE A 126 -3.15 3.32 -19.45
N LYS A 127 -3.44 2.09 -19.03
CA LYS A 127 -2.97 0.87 -19.71
C LYS A 127 -3.33 0.81 -21.21
N PRO A 128 -4.55 1.17 -21.67
CA PRO A 128 -4.88 1.21 -23.10
C PRO A 128 -4.03 2.21 -23.88
N ASP A 129 -3.85 3.42 -23.33
CA ASP A 129 -3.04 4.48 -23.96
C ASP A 129 -1.59 4.04 -24.12
N LEU A 130 -1.02 3.41 -23.08
CA LEU A 130 0.34 2.89 -23.11
C LEU A 130 0.51 1.82 -24.20
N ILE A 131 -0.45 0.89 -24.32
CA ILE A 131 -0.46 -0.14 -25.38
C ILE A 131 -0.57 0.50 -26.76
N GLN A 132 -1.45 1.50 -26.93
CA GLN A 132 -1.64 2.18 -28.20
C GLN A 132 -0.42 2.98 -28.62
N LEU A 133 0.20 3.72 -27.69
CA LEU A 133 1.44 4.46 -27.93
C LEU A 133 2.57 3.52 -28.33
N ARG A 134 2.73 2.39 -27.63
CA ARG A 134 3.71 1.36 -28.00
C ARG A 134 3.47 0.83 -29.42
N LYS A 135 2.24 0.41 -29.73
CA LYS A 135 1.88 -0.11 -31.06
C LYS A 135 2.14 0.93 -32.15
N THR A 136 1.77 2.18 -31.91
CA THR A 136 1.95 3.28 -32.86
C THR A 136 3.44 3.54 -33.08
N ARG A 137 4.23 3.67 -32.00
CA ARG A 137 5.68 3.81 -32.08
C ARG A 137 6.31 2.68 -32.90
N ASP A 138 5.94 1.43 -32.63
CA ASP A 138 6.49 0.25 -33.30
C ASP A 138 6.13 0.22 -34.79
N GLN A 139 4.93 0.67 -35.17
CA GLN A 139 4.53 0.83 -36.58
C GLN A 139 5.38 1.87 -37.31
N TYR A 140 5.65 3.02 -36.69
CA TYR A 140 6.49 4.07 -37.28
C TYR A 140 7.93 3.60 -37.42
N LEU A 141 8.46 2.90 -36.41
CA LEU A 141 9.79 2.30 -36.44
C LEU A 141 9.90 1.29 -37.59
N MET A 142 8.95 0.36 -37.69
CA MET A 142 8.91 -0.64 -38.77
C MET A 142 8.86 0.02 -40.16
N TRP A 143 8.03 1.06 -40.33
CA TRP A 143 7.93 1.78 -41.59
C TRP A 143 9.25 2.46 -41.99
N LEU A 144 9.95 3.10 -41.03
CA LEU A 144 11.24 3.74 -41.28
C LEU A 144 12.33 2.71 -41.62
N THR A 145 12.34 1.57 -40.93
CA THR A 145 13.24 0.44 -41.24
C THR A 145 13.01 -0.08 -42.65
N GLN A 146 11.75 -0.29 -43.06
CA GLN A 146 11.40 -0.71 -44.42
C GLN A 146 11.81 0.32 -45.50
N LYS A 147 11.94 1.59 -45.14
CA LYS A 147 12.44 2.66 -46.03
C LYS A 147 13.97 2.78 -46.04
N GLY A 148 14.68 1.88 -45.36
CA GLY A 148 16.14 1.83 -45.37
C GLY A 148 16.81 2.92 -44.53
N VAL A 149 16.11 3.47 -43.54
CA VAL A 149 16.73 4.44 -42.61
C VAL A 149 17.81 3.72 -41.79
N ARG A 150 19.00 4.33 -41.72
CA ARG A 150 20.14 3.77 -40.97
C ARG A 150 19.82 3.72 -39.47
N GLN A 151 20.31 2.67 -38.80
CA GLN A 151 20.09 2.45 -37.36
C GLN A 151 20.47 3.66 -36.51
N LYS A 152 21.60 4.34 -36.81
CA LYS A 152 22.03 5.54 -36.09
C LYS A 152 20.93 6.62 -36.02
N LYS A 153 20.26 6.87 -37.15
CA LYS A 153 19.19 7.88 -37.23
C LYS A 153 17.91 7.43 -36.53
N LEU A 154 17.64 6.13 -36.47
CA LEU A 154 16.55 5.58 -35.67
C LEU A 154 16.83 5.76 -34.17
N ASN A 155 18.06 5.50 -33.72
CA ASN A 155 18.47 5.67 -32.33
C ASN A 155 18.40 7.13 -31.88
N GLU A 156 18.80 8.07 -32.74
CA GLU A 156 18.65 9.52 -32.53
C GLU A 156 17.17 9.88 -32.25
N TRP A 157 16.23 9.42 -33.07
CA TRP A 157 14.80 9.68 -32.85
C TRP A 157 14.20 8.94 -31.64
N LEU A 158 14.71 7.77 -31.30
CA LEU A 158 14.31 7.03 -30.10
C LEU A 158 14.91 7.62 -28.80
N GLY A 159 15.87 8.55 -28.91
CA GLY A 159 16.56 9.11 -27.74
C GLY A 159 17.43 8.09 -27.01
N ASN A 160 17.89 7.04 -27.70
CA ASN A 160 18.67 5.93 -27.14
C ASN A 160 20.19 6.22 -27.07
N GLU A 161 20.63 7.46 -27.34
CA GLU A 161 22.06 7.81 -27.42
C GLU A 161 22.84 7.63 -26.11
N ASN A 162 22.19 7.30 -24.99
CA ASN A 162 22.81 7.16 -23.66
C ASN A 162 22.42 5.88 -22.88
N THR A 163 21.74 4.91 -23.50
CA THR A 163 21.27 3.70 -22.78
C THR A 163 22.20 2.50 -22.86
N GLU A 164 23.27 2.53 -23.66
CA GLU A 164 24.23 1.41 -23.73
C GLU A 164 25.11 1.30 -22.47
N ASP A 165 25.22 2.35 -21.64
CA ASP A 165 26.07 2.39 -20.44
C ASP A 165 25.37 2.01 -19.11
N GLN A 166 24.06 1.70 -19.12
CA GLN A 166 23.30 1.49 -17.87
C GLN A 166 22.66 0.11 -17.70
N TYR A 167 22.77 -0.77 -18.69
CA TYR A 167 22.21 -2.13 -18.65
C TYR A 167 23.24 -3.25 -18.39
N SER A 168 24.46 -2.92 -17.93
CA SER A 168 25.48 -3.95 -17.65
C SER A 168 25.48 -4.50 -16.21
N LEU A 169 24.41 -4.32 -15.42
CA LEU A 169 24.47 -4.62 -13.97
C LEU A 169 23.24 -5.28 -13.33
N VAL A 170 22.30 -5.82 -14.09
CA VAL A 170 21.21 -6.64 -13.53
C VAL A 170 20.83 -7.79 -14.48
N GLU A 171 21.81 -8.65 -14.78
CA GLU A 171 21.55 -10.05 -15.14
C GLU A 171 22.03 -10.90 -13.96
N ASP A 172 21.15 -11.12 -12.98
CA ASP A 172 20.97 -12.38 -12.23
C ASP A 172 20.02 -12.09 -11.05
N ASP A 173 18.76 -12.50 -11.20
CA ASP A 173 17.93 -13.07 -10.12
C ASP A 173 16.53 -13.36 -10.71
N GLU A 174 16.50 -14.20 -11.76
CA GLU A 174 15.36 -15.08 -11.99
C GLU A 174 15.74 -16.47 -11.45
N ASP A 175 15.42 -16.75 -10.18
CA ASP A 175 14.97 -18.09 -9.81
C ASP A 175 14.34 -18.09 -8.41
N LEU A 176 13.01 -17.91 -8.32
CA LEU A 176 12.26 -18.46 -7.20
C LEU A 176 10.88 -18.94 -7.66
N PRO A 177 10.65 -20.26 -7.72
CA PRO A 177 9.31 -20.80 -7.89
C PRO A 177 8.56 -20.69 -6.55
N HIS A 178 7.38 -20.07 -6.60
CA HIS A 178 6.39 -20.19 -5.55
C HIS A 178 5.98 -21.66 -5.38
N HIS A 179 6.12 -22.20 -4.17
CA HIS A 179 5.29 -23.31 -3.75
C HIS A 179 4.80 -23.09 -2.32
N ASP A 180 3.48 -23.18 -2.21
CA ASP A 180 2.69 -23.23 -0.99
C ASP A 180 3.17 -24.34 -0.04
N GLU A 181 3.30 -23.99 1.25
CA GLU A 181 2.92 -24.81 2.41
C GLU A 181 2.74 -23.91 3.65
#